data_AF-A0A379S7A6-F1
#
_entry.id   AF-A0A379S7A6-F1
#
_cell.length_a   1.000
_cell.length_b   1.000
_cell.length_c   1.000
_cell.angle_alpha   90.00
_cell.angle_beta   90.00
_cell.angle_gamma   90.00
#
_symmetry.space_group_name_H-M   'P 1'
#
loop_
_entity.id
_entity.type
_entity.pdbx_description
1 polymer ?
#
loop_
_entity_poly.entity_id
_entity_poly.type
_entity_poly.pdbx_seq_one_letter_code
_entity_poly.pdbx_strand_id
1 'polypeptide(L)'
;MQDEAANFPDPVDRAAQEEEFSLELRNRDRERKLIKKIEKTLKKVEDEDFGYCESCGVEIGIRRLEARPTADLCIDCKTLAEIREKQMAG
;
A
#
# COMPACT_ATOMS: atom_id res chain seq x y z
N MET A 1 13.48 26.25 0.02
CA MET A 1 12.99 25.63 -1.22
C MET A 1 11.56 26.12 -1.42
N GLN A 2 11.23 27.39 -1.67
CA GLN A 2 11.70 28.39 -2.63
C GLN A 2 11.75 27.89 -4.08
N ASP A 3 10.58 28.04 -4.73
CA ASP A 3 10.37 28.58 -6.08
C ASP A 3 10.76 27.76 -7.33
N GLU A 4 10.32 26.50 -7.43
CA GLU A 4 10.18 25.81 -8.73
C GLU A 4 8.72 25.69 -9.22
N ALA A 5 7.74 26.12 -8.41
CA ALA A 5 6.33 25.77 -8.55
C ALA A 5 5.53 26.53 -9.64
N ALA A 6 6.17 27.19 -10.60
CA ALA A 6 5.45 27.87 -11.68
C ALA A 6 6.19 27.83 -13.03
N ASN A 7 6.75 26.69 -13.41
CA ASN A 7 7.04 26.44 -14.82
C ASN A 7 5.72 26.11 -15.52
N PHE A 8 5.09 27.15 -16.09
CA PHE A 8 3.91 26.99 -16.92
C PHE A 8 4.29 26.24 -18.20
N PRO A 9 3.71 25.07 -18.48
CA PRO A 9 3.96 24.36 -19.72
C PRO A 9 3.42 25.17 -20.89
N ASP A 10 4.05 25.02 -22.05
CA ASP A 10 3.45 25.56 -23.27
C ASP A 10 2.17 24.77 -23.64
N PRO A 11 1.33 25.29 -24.56
CA PRO A 11 0.07 24.63 -24.90
C PRO A 11 0.20 23.20 -25.45
N VAL A 12 1.35 22.84 -26.04
CA VAL A 12 1.62 21.51 -26.59
C VAL A 12 2.06 20.55 -25.48
N ASP A 13 2.87 21.04 -24.54
CA ASP A 13 3.42 20.23 -23.44
C ASP A 13 2.45 20.05 -22.26
N ARG A 14 1.41 20.90 -22.16
CA ARG A 14 0.45 20.88 -21.05
C ARG A 14 -0.18 19.50 -20.82
N ALA A 15 -0.55 18.80 -21.90
CA ALA A 15 -1.18 17.49 -21.78
C ALA A 15 -0.23 16.43 -21.16
N ALA A 16 1.04 16.44 -21.54
CA ALA A 16 2.04 15.52 -21.00
C ALA A 16 2.33 15.82 -19.52
N GLN A 17 2.47 17.11 -19.18
CA GLN A 17 2.71 17.53 -17.80
C GLN A 17 1.52 17.18 -16.87
N GLU A 18 0.28 17.40 -17.32
CA GLU A 18 -0.92 17.04 -16.57
C GLU A 18 -1.03 15.52 -16.34
N GLU A 19 -0.69 14.70 -17.33
CA GLU A 19 -0.64 13.25 -17.19
C GLU A 19 0.36 12.83 -16.12
N GLU A 20 1.60 13.35 -16.17
CA GLU A 20 2.65 13.08 -15.20
C GLU A 20 2.21 13.46 -13.78
N PHE A 21 1.70 14.68 -13.58
CA PHE A 21 1.17 15.11 -12.29
C PHE A 21 0.04 14.20 -11.78
N SER A 22 -0.83 13.72 -12.66
CA SER A 22 -1.92 12.82 -12.29
C SER A 22 -1.40 11.47 -11.78
N LEU A 23 -0.34 10.95 -12.39
CA LEU A 23 0.31 9.69 -12.01
C LEU A 23 1.05 9.86 -10.68
N GLU A 24 1.82 10.94 -10.54
CA GLU A 24 2.52 11.28 -9.29
C GLU A 24 1.55 11.43 -8.12
N LEU A 25 0.44 12.15 -8.32
CA LEU A 25 -0.56 12.33 -7.27
C LEU A 25 -1.15 11.00 -6.79
N ARG A 26 -1.47 10.10 -7.73
CA ARG A 26 -1.97 8.75 -7.41
C ARG A 26 -0.93 7.91 -6.69
N ASN A 27 0.34 7.98 -7.10
CA ASN A 27 1.43 7.26 -6.45
C ASN A 27 1.66 7.77 -5.03
N ARG A 28 1.72 9.09 -4.84
CA ARG A 28 1.86 9.73 -3.53
C ARG A 28 0.75 9.31 -2.56
N ASP A 29 -0.49 9.20 -3.03
CA ASP A 29 -1.59 8.75 -2.19
C ASP A 29 -1.49 7.26 -1.82
N ARG A 30 -0.95 6.42 -2.72
CA ARG A 30 -0.66 5.00 -2.43
C ARG A 30 0.47 4.87 -1.41
N GLU A 31 1.53 5.66 -1.54
CA GLU A 31 2.66 5.70 -0.60
C GLU A 31 2.22 6.15 0.79
N ARG A 32 1.41 7.21 0.90
CA ARG A 32 0.84 7.64 2.18
C ARG A 32 0.02 6.54 2.86
N LYS A 33 -0.76 5.79 2.09
CA LYS A 33 -1.51 4.62 2.62
C LYS A 33 -0.55 3.50 3.07
N LEU A 34 0.55 3.29 2.35
CA LEU A 34 1.56 2.31 2.72
C LEU A 34 2.28 2.70 4.02
N ILE A 35 2.67 3.96 4.17
CA ILE A 35 3.28 4.49 5.42
C ILE A 35 2.36 4.22 6.61
N LYS A 36 1.06 4.53 6.49
CA LYS A 36 0.08 4.24 7.55
C LYS A 36 -0.02 2.74 7.88
N LYS A 37 0.13 1.86 6.88
CA LYS A 37 0.17 0.41 7.12
C LYS A 37 1.43 0.00 7.89
N ILE A 38 2.58 0.57 7.53
CA ILE A 38 3.85 0.32 8.24
C ILE A 38 3.74 0.80 9.70
N GLU A 39 3.21 2.00 9.93
CA GLU A 39 2.95 2.52 11.29
C GLU A 39 2.03 1.60 12.09
N LYS A 40 0.94 1.09 11.49
CA LYS A 40 0.07 0.09 12.13
C LYS A 40 0.85 -1.18 12.47
N THR A 41 1.68 -1.68 11.56
CA THR A 41 2.50 -2.88 11.78
C THR A 41 3.52 -2.68 12.89
N LEU A 42 4.15 -1.51 12.98
CA LEU A 42 5.08 -1.19 14.07
C LEU A 42 4.40 -1.23 15.43
N LYS A 43 3.15 -0.74 15.53
CA LYS A 43 2.36 -0.85 16.77
C LYS A 43 2.10 -2.31 17.17
N LYS A 44 1.79 -3.19 16.21
CA LYS A 44 1.63 -4.62 16.51
C LYS A 44 2.91 -5.26 17.07
N VAL A 45 4.08 -4.80 16.61
CA VAL A 45 5.37 -5.27 17.15
C VAL A 45 5.55 -4.77 18.59
N GLU A 46 5.21 -3.52 18.86
CA GLU A 46 5.25 -2.93 20.21
C GLU A 46 4.28 -3.64 21.17
N ASP A 47 3.10 -4.01 20.69
CA ASP A 47 2.05 -4.71 21.44
C ASP A 47 2.27 -6.23 21.55
N GLU A 48 3.39 -6.76 21.05
CA GLU A 48 3.71 -8.21 20.98
C GLU A 48 2.69 -9.09 20.23
N ASP A 49 1.85 -8.51 19.36
CA ASP A 49 0.84 -9.19 18.53
C ASP A 49 1.26 -9.33 17.05
N PHE A 50 2.58 -9.24 16.80
CA PHE A 50 3.12 -9.33 15.44
C PHE A 50 3.33 -10.78 15.00
N GLY A 51 2.94 -11.07 13.75
CA GLY A 51 3.23 -12.35 13.10
C GLY A 51 2.08 -13.36 13.09
N TYR A 52 0.88 -12.97 13.53
CA TYR A 52 -0.32 -13.82 13.48
C TYR A 52 -1.33 -13.31 12.45
N CYS A 53 -2.10 -14.24 11.87
CA CYS A 53 -3.16 -13.94 10.93
C CYS A 53 -4.36 -13.31 11.64
N GLU A 54 -4.78 -12.11 11.24
CA GLU A 54 -5.93 -11.40 11.84
C GLU A 54 -7.26 -12.17 11.68
N SER A 55 -7.36 -13.12 10.74
CA SER A 55 -8.62 -13.85 10.47
C SER A 55 -8.74 -15.19 11.17
N CYS A 56 -7.63 -15.91 11.40
CA CYS A 56 -7.67 -17.27 11.94
C CYS A 56 -6.72 -17.50 13.11
N GLY A 57 -5.91 -16.51 13.49
CA GLY A 57 -4.95 -16.59 14.61
C GLY A 57 -3.71 -17.45 14.34
N VAL A 58 -3.58 -18.07 13.17
CA VAL A 58 -2.41 -18.89 12.82
C VAL A 58 -1.20 -18.01 12.53
N GLU A 59 -0.01 -18.49 12.90
CA GLU A 59 1.27 -17.85 12.59
C GLU A 59 1.48 -17.64 11.08
N ILE A 60 1.98 -16.45 10.73
CA ILE A 60 2.41 -16.09 9.40
C ILE A 60 3.88 -16.50 9.27
N GLY A 61 4.18 -17.34 8.28
CA GLY A 61 5.55 -17.86 8.11
C GLY A 61 6.61 -16.77 8.00
N ILE A 62 7.75 -16.97 8.68
CA ILE A 62 8.83 -15.98 8.79
C ILE A 62 9.28 -15.45 7.42
N ARG A 63 9.56 -16.33 6.46
CA ARG A 63 9.96 -15.93 5.08
C ARG A 63 8.94 -15.02 4.39
N ARG A 64 7.65 -15.14 4.74
CA ARG A 64 6.59 -14.28 4.21
C ARG A 64 6.64 -12.90 4.86
N LEU A 65 6.88 -12.81 6.16
CA LEU A 65 7.05 -11.53 6.86
C LEU A 65 8.35 -10.83 6.46
N GLU A 66 9.43 -11.56 6.19
CA GLU A 66 10.66 -11.00 5.61
C GLU A 66 10.41 -10.39 4.23
N ALA A 67 9.63 -11.07 3.38
CA ALA A 67 9.27 -10.56 2.06
C ALA A 67 8.26 -9.39 2.13
N ARG A 68 7.32 -9.45 3.08
CA ARG A 68 6.28 -8.44 3.28
C ARG A 68 5.90 -8.32 4.76
N PRO A 69 6.57 -7.43 5.52
CA PRO A 69 6.34 -7.33 6.97
C PRO A 69 4.97 -6.75 7.32
N THR A 70 4.31 -6.06 6.37
CA THR A 70 2.96 -5.50 6.55
C THR A 70 1.84 -6.49 6.22
N ALA A 71 2.11 -7.79 6.18
CA ALA A 71 1.10 -8.80 5.89
C ALA A 71 0.18 -9.03 7.10
N ASP A 72 -1.13 -8.75 6.96
CA ASP A 72 -2.12 -8.98 8.01
C ASP A 72 -2.70 -10.41 8.04
N LEU A 73 -2.50 -11.19 6.96
CA LEU A 73 -3.13 -12.51 6.78
C LEU A 73 -2.12 -13.59 6.34
N CYS A 74 -2.38 -14.82 6.76
CA CYS A 74 -1.73 -16.02 6.22
C CYS A 74 -2.08 -16.21 4.73
N ILE A 75 -1.37 -17.13 4.07
CA ILE A 75 -1.52 -17.39 2.63
C ILE A 75 -2.96 -17.82 2.30
N ASP A 76 -3.52 -18.74 3.08
CA ASP A 76 -4.84 -19.33 2.81
C ASP A 76 -5.95 -18.29 2.95
N CYS A 77 -5.98 -17.57 4.08
CA CYS A 77 -6.94 -16.49 4.30
C CYS A 77 -6.82 -15.39 3.24
N LYS A 78 -5.58 -15.04 2.85
CA LYS A 78 -5.37 -14.01 1.83
C LYS A 78 -5.86 -14.48 0.46
N THR A 79 -5.63 -15.74 0.10
CA THR A 79 -6.09 -16.32 -1.17
C THR A 79 -7.61 -16.37 -1.23
N LEU A 80 -8.27 -16.81 -0.15
CA LEU A 80 -9.72 -16.81 -0.05
C LEU A 80 -10.32 -15.40 -0.15
N ALA A 81 -9.69 -14.41 0.48
CA ALA A 81 -10.11 -13.01 0.38
C ALA A 81 -10.03 -12.49 -1.06
N GLU A 82 -8.97 -12.82 -1.80
CA GLU A 82 -8.82 -12.41 -3.21
C GLU A 82 -9.81 -13.12 -4.15
N ILE A 83 -10.15 -14.39 -3.89
CA ILE A 83 -11.21 -15.11 -4.64
C ILE A 83 -12.56 -14.43 -4.40
N ARG A 84 -12.89 -14.12 -3.14
CA ARG A 84 -14.13 -13.43 -2.77
C ARG A 84 -14.21 -12.04 -3.40
N GLU A 85 -13.11 -11.28 -3.38
CA GLU A 85 -13.03 -9.97 -4.02
C GLU A 85 -13.37 -10.04 -5.52
N LYS A 86 -12.80 -11.01 -6.24
CA LYS A 86 -13.09 -11.22 -7.66
C LYS A 86 -14.56 -11.61 -7.93
N GLN A 87 -15.18 -12.37 -7.03
CA GLN A 87 -16.58 -12.80 -7.16
C GLN A 87 -17.58 -11.69 -6.81
N MET A 88 -17.22 -10.78 -5.89
CA MET A 88 -18.10 -9.69 -5.45
C MET A 88 -17.94 -8.41 -6.26
N ALA A 89 -16.77 -8.19 -6.88
CA ALA A 89 -16.48 -7.00 -7.66
C ALA A 89 -16.80 -7.14 -9.16
N GLY A 90 -17.03 -8.37 -9.64
CA GLY A 90 -17.50 -8.66 -11.00
C GLY A 90 -19.01 -8.54 -11.11
#